data_AF-A0A7I7WYE9-F1
#
_entry.id   AF-A0A7I7WYE9-F1
#
_cell.length_a   1.000
_cell.length_b   1.000
_cell.length_c   1.000
_cell.angle_alpha   90.00
_cell.angle_beta   90.00
_cell.angle_gamma   90.00
#
_symmetry.space_group_name_H-M   'P 1'
#
loop_
_entity.id
_entity.type
_entity.pdbx_description
1 polymer ?
#
loop_
_entity_poly.entity_id
_entity_poly.type
_entity_poly.pdbx_seq_one_letter_code
_entity_poly.pdbx_strand_id
1 'polypeptide(L)' 'MMRDFGALTEAGFVAIEEAASAMGWSTAAVQAAVTAGTLRAVSTGGGGWLVQPAIVTYR' A
#
# COMPACT_ATOMS: atom_id res chain seq x y z
N MET A 1 0.23 -5.00 20.82
CA MET A 1 -0.85 -4.50 19.94
C MET A 1 -0.69 -5.22 18.62
N MET A 2 -1.47 -6.29 18.41
CA MET A 2 -1.44 -7.07 17.17
C MET A 2 -2.09 -6.19 16.11
N ARG A 3 -1.34 -5.71 15.10
CA ARG A 3 -1.93 -4.96 14.00
C ARG A 3 -2.89 -5.90 13.29
N ASP A 4 -4.19 -5.63 13.31
CA ASP A 4 -5.21 -6.42 12.63
C ASP A 4 -5.02 -6.32 11.11
N PHE A 5 -4.14 -7.17 10.57
CA PHE A 5 -3.81 -7.20 9.14
C PHE A 5 -5.05 -7.44 8.27
N GLY A 6 -6.04 -8.20 8.77
CA GLY A 6 -7.31 -8.41 8.08
C GLY A 6 -8.12 -7.12 7.90
N ALA A 7 -8.17 -6.25 8.90
CA ALA A 7 -8.86 -4.96 8.82
C ALA A 7 -8.17 -4.01 7.83
N LEU A 8 -6.85 -4.12 7.66
CA LEU A 8 -6.11 -3.36 6.65
C LEU A 8 -6.44 -3.83 5.23
N THR A 9 -6.62 -5.13 5.02
CA THR A 9 -7.05 -5.66 3.72
C THR A 9 -8.48 -5.22 3.37
N GLU A 10 -9.42 -5.26 4.34
CA GLU A 10 -10.78 -4.74 4.15
C GLU A 10 -10.79 -3.22 3.92
N ALA A 11 -9.86 -2.48 4.50
CA ALA A 11 -9.66 -1.05 4.25
C ALA A 11 -8.93 -0.76 2.92
N GLY A 12 -8.61 -1.78 2.12
CA GLY A 12 -8.00 -1.65 0.80
C GLY A 12 -6.49 -1.44 0.81
N PHE A 13 -5.80 -1.75 1.90
CA PHE A 13 -4.33 -1.78 1.92
C PHE A 13 -3.82 -3.12 1.41
N VAL A 14 -2.92 -3.08 0.44
CA VAL A 14 -2.29 -4.24 -0.18
C VAL A 14 -0.77 -4.14 -0.12
N ALA A 15 -0.05 -5.20 -0.46
CA ALA A 15 1.41 -5.15 -0.52
C ALA A 15 1.88 -4.14 -1.59
N ILE A 16 3.11 -3.63 -1.45
CA ILE A 16 3.72 -2.72 -2.42
C ILE A 16 3.67 -3.28 -3.85
N GLU A 17 3.90 -4.58 -4.01
CA GLU A 17 3.91 -5.25 -5.32
C GLU A 17 2.52 -5.25 -5.97
N GLU A 18 1.49 -5.59 -5.19
CA GLU A 18 0.10 -5.54 -5.63
C GLU A 18 -0.34 -4.10 -5.95
N ALA A 19 0.04 -3.14 -5.10
CA ALA A 19 -0.24 -1.73 -5.33
C ALA A 19 0.44 -1.22 -6.61
N ALA A 20 1.69 -1.63 -6.85
CA ALA A 20 2.45 -1.29 -8.05
C ALA A 20 1.77 -1.85 -9.30
N SER A 21 1.36 -3.13 -9.27
CA SER A 21 0.61 -3.77 -10.35
C SER A 21 -0.72 -3.05 -10.63
N ALA A 22 -1.51 -2.78 -9.59
CA ALA A 22 -2.81 -2.12 -9.72
C ALA A 22 -2.72 -0.68 -10.26
N MET A 23 -1.64 0.05 -9.93
CA MET A 23 -1.42 1.42 -10.41
C MET A 23 -0.63 1.49 -11.73
N GLY A 24 -0.09 0.36 -12.21
CA GLY A 24 0.84 0.34 -13.35
C GLY A 24 2.17 1.05 -13.05
N TRP A 25 2.59 1.09 -11.78
CA TRP A 25 3.83 1.71 -11.32
C TRP A 25 4.90 0.66 -11.05
N SER A 26 6.17 1.07 -10.97
CA SER A 26 7.23 0.20 -10.45
C SER A 26 7.18 0.14 -8.92
N THR A 27 7.58 -0.97 -8.33
CA THR A 27 7.67 -1.15 -6.86
C THR A 27 8.52 -0.07 -6.19
N ALA A 28 9.63 0.33 -6.81
CA ALA A 28 10.48 1.42 -6.35
C ALA A 28 9.76 2.78 -6.35
N ALA A 29 8.91 3.04 -7.35
CA ALA A 29 8.12 4.27 -7.41
C ALA A 29 7.06 4.31 -6.31
N VAL A 30 6.41 3.17 -6.02
CA VAL A 30 5.48 3.04 -4.90
C VAL A 30 6.19 3.25 -3.57
N GLN A 31 7.37 2.63 -3.36
CA GLN A 31 8.18 2.84 -2.16
C GLN A 31 8.60 4.30 -1.99
N ALA A 32 9.02 4.97 -3.08
CA ALA A 32 9.36 6.38 -3.07
C ALA A 32 8.14 7.24 -2.71
N ALA A 33 6.96 6.94 -3.26
CA ALA A 33 5.72 7.67 -2.97
C ALA A 33 5.24 7.45 -1.53
N VAL A 34 5.42 6.25 -0.97
CA VAL A 34 5.18 5.97 0.45
C VAL A 34 6.15 6.74 1.34
N THR A 35 7.43 6.72 0.99
CA THR A 35 8.49 7.43 1.75
C THR A 35 8.30 8.94 1.69
N ALA A 36 7.84 9.46 0.56
CA ALA A 36 7.48 10.87 0.37
C ALA A 36 6.16 11.26 1.07
N GLY A 37 5.39 10.29 1.59
CA GLY A 37 4.09 10.54 2.21
C GLY A 37 2.94 10.82 1.23
N THR A 38 3.16 10.58 -0.06
CA THR A 38 2.17 10.78 -1.13
C THR A 38 1.10 9.68 -1.14
N LEU A 39 1.48 8.45 -0.76
CA LEU A 39 0.57 7.31 -0.65
C LEU A 39 0.30 6.97 0.82
N ARG A 40 -0.94 6.57 1.12
CA ARG A 40 -1.27 6.03 2.43
C ARG A 40 -0.64 4.65 2.58
N ALA A 41 0.21 4.51 3.59
CA ALA A 41 0.81 3.23 3.92
C ALA A 41 0.85 2.98 5.43
N VAL A 42 0.81 1.71 5.79
CA VAL A 42 0.89 1.23 7.16
C VAL A 42 2.06 0.25 7.25
N SER A 43 3.01 0.56 8.11
CA SER A 43 4.09 -0.38 8.44
C SER A 43 3.48 -1.63 9.08
N THR A 44 3.97 -2.82 8.75
CA THR A 44 3.54 -4.07 9.39
C THR A 44 4.37 -4.41 10.63
N GLY A 45 5.41 -3.62 10.93
CA GLY A 45 6.30 -3.83 12.07
C GLY A 45 7.42 -4.85 11.84
N GLY A 46 7.33 -5.68 10.78
CA GLY A 46 8.38 -6.65 10.39
C GLY A 46 9.23 -6.22 9.18
N GLY A 47 9.25 -4.92 8.85
CA GLY A 47 9.91 -4.38 7.65
C GLY A 47 9.03 -4.36 6.39
N GLY A 48 7.81 -4.91 6.45
CA GLY A 48 6.82 -4.79 5.38
C GLY A 48 6.00 -3.49 5.47
N TRP A 49 5.52 -3.03 4.33
CA TRP A 49 4.56 -1.94 4.22
C TRP A 49 3.34 -2.40 3.43
N LEU A 50 2.17 -2.11 3.95
CA LEU A 50 0.92 -2.21 3.21
C LEU A 50 0.56 -0.82 2.72
N VAL A 51 0.21 -0.70 1.46
CA VAL A 51 -0.06 0.56 0.76
C VAL A 51 -1.49 0.51 0.26
N GLN A 52 -2.21 1.62 0.42
CA GLN A 52 -3.50 1.79 -0.20
C GLN A 52 -3.28 2.38 -1.60
N PRO A 53 -3.42 1.59 -2.68
CA PRO A 53 -3.32 2.13 -4.02
C PRO A 53 -4.44 3.16 -4.20
N ALA A 54 -4.08 4.31 -4.76
CA ALA A 54 -5.07 5.25 -5.25
C ALA A 54 -5.66 4.66 -6.54
N ILE A 55 -6.47 3.60 -6.41
CA ILE A 55 -7.26 3.10 -7.52
C ILE A 55 -8.23 4.24 -7.82
N VAL A 56 -7.95 4.98 -8.88
CA VAL A 56 -8.95 5.79 -9.54
C VAL A 56 -10.04 4.79 -9.91
N THR A 57 -11.16 4.78 -9.17
CA THR A 57 -12.32 3.97 -9.51
C THR A 57 -12.65 4.33 -10.96
N TYR A 58 -12.30 3.45 -11.90
CA TYR A 58 -12.88 3.49 -13.24
C TYR A 58 -14.37 3.21 -13.03
N ARG A 59 -15.15 4.28 -13.06
CA ARG A 59 -16.60 4.21 -13.22
C ARG A 59 -16.93 3.99 -14.68
#